data_AF-K9BYU0-F1
#
_entry.id   AF-K9BYU0-F1
#
_cell.length_a   1.000
_cell.length_b   1.000
_cell.length_c   1.000
_cell.angle_alpha   90.00
_cell.angle_beta   90.00
_cell.angle_gamma   90.00
#
_symmetry.space_group_name_H-M   'P 1'
#
loop_
_entity.id
_entity.type
_entity.pdbx_description
1 polymer ?
#
loop_
_entity_poly.entity_id
_entity_poly.type
_entity_poly.pdbx_seq_one_letter_code
_entity_poly.pdbx_strand_id
1 'polypeptide(L)'
;MSEALIERLVEFAESGNQQKIIINGTSYQGWIMEISEDALLISTGFADKSGKDFWLKFADLSSAELYYWDTRPNEWVAFKL
;
A
#
# COMPACT_ATOMS: atom_id res chain seq x y z
N MET A 1 3.29 1.95 18.57
CA MET A 1 2.48 2.56 17.51
C MET A 1 1.01 2.32 17.85
N SER A 2 0.08 3.20 17.46
CA SER A 2 -1.35 3.07 17.82
C SER A 2 -2.05 2.04 16.95
N GLU A 3 -2.85 1.15 17.56
CA GLU A 3 -3.72 0.15 16.88
C GLU A 3 -4.52 0.76 15.71
N ALA A 4 -4.94 2.02 15.87
CA ALA A 4 -5.65 2.79 14.84
C ALA A 4 -4.90 2.91 13.49
N LEU A 5 -3.57 2.90 13.47
CA LEU A 5 -2.80 2.96 12.21
C LEU A 5 -2.90 1.63 11.45
N ILE A 6 -2.84 0.51 12.19
CA ILE A 6 -2.92 -0.82 11.60
C ILE A 6 -4.31 -1.02 11.00
N GLU A 7 -5.37 -0.64 11.72
CA GLU A 7 -6.74 -0.66 11.19
C GLU A 7 -6.87 0.14 9.89
N ARG A 8 -6.30 1.35 9.84
CA ARG A 8 -6.30 2.18 8.63
C ARG A 8 -5.55 1.56 7.45
N LEU A 9 -4.45 0.86 7.73
CA LEU A 9 -3.69 0.15 6.69
C LEU A 9 -4.43 -1.09 6.19
N VAL A 10 -5.20 -1.77 7.06
CA VAL A 10 -6.11 -2.84 6.68
C VAL A 10 -7.21 -2.29 5.77
N GLU A 11 -7.86 -1.18 6.15
CA GLU A 11 -8.85 -0.51 5.30
C GLU A 11 -8.25 -0.13 3.94
N PHE A 12 -7.01 0.35 3.92
CA PHE A 12 -6.30 0.66 2.68
C PHE A 12 -6.03 -0.58 1.81
N ALA A 13 -5.62 -1.70 2.42
CA ALA A 13 -5.39 -2.97 1.73
C ALA A 13 -6.67 -3.52 1.10
N GLU A 14 -7.81 -3.34 1.77
CA GLU A 14 -9.14 -3.74 1.28
C GLU A 14 -9.76 -2.71 0.33
N SER A 15 -9.14 -1.54 0.17
CA SER A 15 -9.63 -0.47 -0.70
C SER A 15 -9.20 -0.67 -2.15
N GLY A 16 -10.18 -0.61 -3.06
CA GLY A 16 -9.94 -0.68 -4.49
C GLY A 16 -9.47 -2.07 -4.96
N ASN A 17 -8.93 -2.11 -6.17
CA ASN A 17 -8.44 -3.35 -6.78
C ASN A 17 -6.90 -3.49 -6.73
N GLN A 18 -6.19 -2.39 -6.53
CA GLN A 18 -4.73 -2.35 -6.45
C GLN A 18 -4.30 -1.17 -5.58
N GLN A 19 -3.20 -1.32 -4.86
CA GLN A 19 -2.63 -0.29 -4.01
C GLN A 19 -1.34 0.27 -4.62
N LYS A 20 -1.08 1.52 -4.31
CA LYS A 20 0.13 2.25 -4.69
C LYS A 20 0.61 3.08 -3.52
N ILE A 21 1.90 2.94 -3.22
CA ILE A 21 2.55 3.61 -2.10
C ILE A 21 3.76 4.34 -2.66
N ILE A 22 3.87 5.64 -2.40
CA ILE A 22 5.01 6.45 -2.82
C ILE A 22 5.79 6.86 -1.58
N ILE A 23 7.03 6.38 -1.47
CA ILE A 23 7.96 6.71 -0.38
C ILE A 23 9.20 7.35 -0.99
N ASN A 24 9.51 8.59 -0.61
CA ASN A 24 10.70 9.31 -1.10
C ASN A 24 10.85 9.30 -2.65
N GLY A 25 9.72 9.36 -3.37
CA GLY A 25 9.68 9.30 -4.84
C GLY A 25 9.75 7.89 -5.44
N THR A 26 9.94 6.84 -4.62
CA THR A 26 9.87 5.44 -5.06
C THR A 26 8.42 4.98 -5.01
N SER A 27 7.89 4.55 -6.15
CA SER A 27 6.52 4.05 -6.28
C SER A 27 6.49 2.52 -6.19
N TYR A 28 5.82 2.01 -5.16
CA TYR A 28 5.49 0.60 -5.00
C TYR A 28 4.02 0.40 -5.36
N GLN A 29 3.74 -0.31 -6.44
CA GLN A 29 2.38 -0.54 -6.91
C GLN A 29 2.12 -2.04 -6.97
N GLY A 30 1.05 -2.51 -6.33
CA GLY A 30 0.83 -3.93 -6.10
C GLY A 30 -0.36 -4.22 -5.20
N TRP A 31 -0.35 -5.40 -4.60
CA TRP A 31 -1.33 -5.81 -3.60
C TRP A 31 -0.68 -5.90 -2.25
N ILE A 32 -1.39 -5.46 -1.22
CA ILE A 32 -0.96 -5.68 0.15
C ILE A 32 -1.23 -7.13 0.51
N MET A 33 -0.16 -7.88 0.79
CA MET A 33 -0.22 -9.31 1.08
C MET A 33 -0.29 -9.59 2.58
N GLU A 34 0.39 -8.77 3.37
CA GLU A 34 0.48 -8.93 4.81
C GLU A 34 0.70 -7.57 5.49
N ILE A 35 0.15 -7.40 6.69
CA ILE A 35 0.40 -6.24 7.56
C ILE A 35 0.82 -6.81 8.91
N SER A 36 2.08 -6.58 9.27
CA SER A 36 2.65 -6.98 10.55
C SER A 36 2.58 -5.84 11.56
N GLU A 37 3.20 -6.03 12.73
CA GLU A 37 3.18 -5.02 13.81
C GLU A 37 4.05 -3.77 13.49
N ASP A 38 5.05 -3.89 12.61
CA ASP A 38 5.97 -2.78 12.27
C ASP A 38 6.10 -2.45 10.78
N ALA A 39 5.55 -3.29 9.90
CA ALA A 39 5.71 -3.17 8.46
C ALA A 39 4.53 -3.75 7.68
N LEU A 40 4.40 -3.30 6.42
CA LEU A 40 3.42 -3.77 5.45
C LEU A 40 4.14 -4.39 4.26
N LEU A 41 3.66 -5.56 3.83
CA LEU A 41 4.16 -6.28 2.68
C LEU A 41 3.34 -5.93 1.44
N ILE A 42 3.98 -5.34 0.45
CA ILE A 42 3.39 -5.10 -0.87
C ILE A 42 4.05 -6.01 -1.91
N SER A 43 3.24 -6.75 -2.66
CA SER A 43 3.71 -7.55 -3.79
C SER A 43 3.47 -6.79 -5.09
N THR A 44 4.55 -6.29 -5.71
CA THR A 44 4.50 -5.52 -6.96
C THR A 44 4.50 -6.46 -8.16
N GLY A 45 3.38 -7.14 -8.38
CA GLY A 45 3.20 -8.09 -9.48
C GLY A 45 2.61 -7.45 -10.73
N PHE A 46 3.33 -6.55 -11.40
CA PHE A 46 2.91 -6.05 -12.72
C PHE A 46 3.84 -6.57 -13.81
N ALA A 47 3.32 -7.49 -14.61
CA ALA A 47 3.80 -7.91 -15.94
C ALA A 47 5.11 -8.72 -16.07
N ASP A 48 5.95 -8.86 -15.05
CA ASP A 48 7.09 -9.79 -15.11
C ASP A 48 6.82 -11.03 -14.25
N LYS A 49 7.27 -12.21 -14.67
CA LYS A 49 7.01 -13.52 -14.00
C LYS A 49 7.65 -13.64 -12.60
N SER A 50 7.97 -12.52 -11.97
CA SER A 50 8.59 -12.41 -10.66
C SER A 50 8.01 -11.18 -9.96
N GLY A 51 6.80 -11.33 -9.41
CA GLY A 51 6.31 -10.39 -8.41
C GLY A 51 7.37 -10.27 -7.30
N LYS A 52 7.74 -9.03 -6.96
CA LYS A 52 8.68 -8.76 -5.88
C LYS A 52 7.91 -8.31 -4.66
N ASP A 53 8.23 -8.93 -3.54
CA ASP A 53 7.63 -8.61 -2.26
C ASP A 53 8.53 -7.58 -1.55
N PHE A 54 7.93 -6.46 -1.17
CA PHE A 54 8.62 -5.38 -0.47
C PHE A 54 7.99 -5.18 0.90
N TRP A 55 8.84 -5.28 1.92
CA TRP A 55 8.49 -4.88 3.28
C TRP A 55 8.72 -3.38 3.45
N LEU A 56 7.63 -2.64 3.63
CA LEU A 56 7.62 -1.19 3.87
C LEU A 56 7.36 -0.94 5.35
N LYS A 57 8.33 -0.35 6.04
CA LYS A 57 8.20 -0.05 7.48
C LYS A 57 7.22 1.09 7.70
N PHE A 58 6.46 1.03 8.79
CA PHE A 58 5.50 2.08 9.13
C PHE A 58 6.16 3.44 9.40
N ALA A 59 7.43 3.44 9.82
CA ALA A 59 8.23 4.64 9.93
C ALA A 59 8.35 5.38 8.59
N ASP A 60 8.53 4.64 7.48
CA ASP A 60 8.60 5.20 6.13
C ASP A 60 7.21 5.57 5.60
N LEU A 61 6.16 4.84 6.01
CA LEU A 61 4.77 5.15 5.64
C LEU A 61 4.25 6.47 6.23
N SER A 62 4.85 6.95 7.32
CA SER A 62 4.44 8.21 7.96
C SER A 62 4.62 9.42 7.05
N SER A 63 5.54 9.36 6.09
CA SER A 63 5.74 10.37 5.05
C SER A 63 5.39 9.86 3.65
N ALA A 64 4.68 8.74 3.56
CA ALA A 64 4.30 8.15 2.29
C ALA A 64 2.99 8.72 1.78
N GLU A 65 2.84 8.72 0.46
CA GLU A 65 1.56 8.97 -0.18
C GLU A 65 0.92 7.63 -0.56
N LEU A 66 -0.28 7.38 -0.04
CA LEU A 66 -1.04 6.16 -0.29
C LEU A 66 -2.12 6.43 -1.32
N TYR A 67 -2.26 5.51 -2.28
CA TYR A 67 -3.27 5.57 -3.33
C TYR A 67 -3.85 4.17 -3.57
N TYR A 68 -5.14 4.09 -3.86
CA TYR A 68 -5.78 2.85 -4.32
C TYR A 68 -6.46 3.06 -5.66
N TRP A 69 -6.52 2.02 -6.47
CA TRP A 69 -7.21 2.04 -7.75
C TRP A 69 -8.70 1.79 -7.54
N ASP A 70 -9.53 2.82 -7.71
CA ASP A 70 -10.98 2.68 -7.67
C ASP A 70 -11.51 2.35 -9.07
N THR A 71 -12.14 1.18 -9.21
CA THR A 71 -12.69 0.70 -10.48
C THR A 71 -13.98 1.42 -10.89
N ARG A 72 -14.61 2.17 -9.98
CA ARG A 72 -15.82 2.98 -10.29
C ARG A 72 -15.48 4.21 -11.13
N PRO A 73 -14.63 5.15 -10.67
CA PRO A 73 -14.12 6.23 -11.50
C PRO A 73 -12.99 5.80 -12.44
N ASN A 74 -12.41 4.61 -12.22
CA ASN A 74 -11.27 4.07 -12.97
C ASN A 74 -10.03 4.98 -12.87
N GLU A 75 -9.70 5.40 -11.64
CA GLU A 75 -8.59 6.30 -11.32
C GLU A 75 -7.88 5.94 -10.01
N TRP A 76 -6.69 6.50 -9.80
CA TRP A 76 -5.97 6.42 -8.54
C TRP A 76 -6.54 7.43 -7.55
N VAL A 77 -7.14 6.94 -6.47
CA VAL A 77 -7.69 7.77 -5.40
C VAL A 77 -6.72 7.81 -4.24
N ALA A 78 -6.44 9.01 -3.74
CA ALA A 78 -5.56 9.18 -2.57
C ALA A 78 -6.24 8.65 -1.30
N PHE A 79 -5.54 7.80 -0.56
CA PHE A 79 -5.93 7.33 0.75
C PHE A 79 -5.25 8.17 1.84
N LYS A 80 -6.03 8.63 2.82
CA LYS A 80 -5.50 9.38 3.96
C LYS A 80 -5.55 8.51 5.20
N LEU A 81 -4.36 8.28 5.79
CA LEU A 81 -4.21 7.66 7.11
C LEU A 81 -4.90 8.51 8.18
#